data_AF-A0A081S578-F1
#
_entry.id   AF-A0A081S578-F1
#
_cell.length_a   1.000
_cell.length_b   1.000
_cell.length_c   1.000
_cell.angle_alpha   90.00
_cell.angle_beta   90.00
_cell.angle_gamma   90.00
#
_symmetry.space_group_name_H-M   'P 1'
#
loop_
_entity.id
_entity.type
_entity.pdbx_description
1 polymer ?
#
loop_
_entity_poly.entity_id
_entity_poly.type
_entity_poly.pdbx_seq_one_letter_code
_entity_poly.pdbx_strand_id
1 'polypeptide(L)'
;MISTGLQKLDKSLSGGIPNAVIVDIFGKNGTGKTQLLLQLAINSIKNGGNVLYFDTTGGFRPERILDIQKTSESQLDFLNHITVSRLTNTSEQINSIKNIDNNFSLILIDNVTDLFSYEYQKDESVFEKNSLFMKYMHDLANFAISKKIPVVITNMIRNLEGKEIENMKSAIDPFTHIKIHLTKNSTKFNGKIYSPFVESSFSYTINQSGLSSSEDI
;
A
#
# COMPACT_ATOMS: atom_id res chain seq x y z
N MET A 1 -11.95 1.99 -9.77
CA MET A 1 -11.51 0.63 -9.39
C MET A 1 -10.20 0.36 -10.11
N ILE A 2 -9.26 -0.31 -9.44
CA ILE A 2 -7.91 -0.57 -9.97
C ILE A 2 -7.61 -2.06 -9.83
N SER A 3 -7.38 -2.77 -10.94
CA SER A 3 -6.95 -4.18 -10.92
C SER A 3 -5.60 -4.30 -10.21
N THR A 4 -5.44 -5.37 -9.43
CA THR A 4 -4.18 -5.74 -8.76
C THR A 4 -3.22 -6.47 -9.70
N GLY A 5 -3.70 -6.97 -10.84
CA GLY A 5 -2.96 -7.82 -11.76
C GLY A 5 -2.86 -9.29 -11.30
N LEU A 6 -3.42 -9.62 -10.13
CA LEU A 6 -3.47 -10.98 -9.59
C LEU A 6 -4.90 -11.51 -9.69
N GLN A 7 -5.15 -12.46 -10.59
CA GLN A 7 -6.52 -12.87 -10.96
C GLN A 7 -7.36 -13.31 -9.75
N LYS A 8 -6.78 -14.10 -8.83
CA LYS A 8 -7.49 -14.53 -7.61
C LYS A 8 -7.81 -13.38 -6.67
N LEU A 9 -6.91 -12.42 -6.54
CA LEU A 9 -7.11 -11.25 -5.69
C LEU A 9 -8.16 -10.32 -6.31
N ASP A 10 -8.09 -10.08 -7.62
CA ASP A 10 -9.09 -9.29 -8.34
C ASP A 10 -10.47 -9.94 -8.26
N LYS A 11 -10.58 -11.27 -8.45
CA LYS A 11 -11.84 -12.00 -8.27
C LYS A 11 -12.40 -11.83 -6.86
N SER A 12 -11.54 -11.89 -5.85
CA SER A 12 -11.92 -11.70 -4.45
C SER A 12 -12.39 -10.26 -4.17
N LEU A 13 -11.88 -9.30 -4.94
CA LEU A 13 -12.23 -7.88 -4.86
C LEU A 13 -13.30 -7.46 -5.87
N SER A 14 -13.99 -8.39 -6.52
CA SER A 14 -14.99 -8.11 -7.58
C SER A 14 -14.45 -7.26 -8.74
N GLY A 15 -13.17 -7.45 -9.09
CA GLY A 15 -12.50 -6.83 -10.24
C GLY A 15 -11.27 -5.99 -9.88
N GLY A 16 -11.04 -5.68 -8.60
CA GLY A 16 -9.86 -4.95 -8.14
C GLY A 16 -10.15 -4.03 -6.96
N ILE A 17 -9.19 -3.21 -6.56
CA ILE A 17 -9.33 -2.27 -5.45
C ILE A 17 -10.47 -1.28 -5.74
N PRO A 18 -11.53 -1.24 -4.91
CA PRO A 18 -12.62 -0.28 -5.05
C PRO A 18 -12.14 1.16 -4.88
N ASN A 19 -12.93 2.13 -5.33
CA ASN A 19 -12.68 3.52 -4.98
C ASN A 19 -13.13 3.80 -3.54
N ALA A 20 -12.68 4.93 -2.98
CA ALA A 20 -13.18 5.44 -1.71
C ALA A 20 -12.92 4.51 -0.50
N VAL A 21 -11.83 3.75 -0.54
CA VAL A 21 -11.41 2.81 0.52
C VAL A 21 -9.96 3.04 0.92
N ILE A 22 -9.64 2.60 2.13
CA ILE A 22 -8.25 2.36 2.56
C ILE A 22 -7.97 0.87 2.51
N VAL A 23 -6.92 0.50 1.78
CA VAL A 23 -6.37 -0.86 1.75
C VAL A 23 -5.06 -0.90 2.51
N ASP A 24 -4.97 -1.77 3.51
CA ASP A 24 -3.74 -2.03 4.25
C ASP A 24 -3.05 -3.30 3.76
N ILE A 25 -1.85 -3.14 3.20
CA ILE A 25 -0.98 -4.23 2.75
C ILE A 25 0.12 -4.42 3.80
N PHE A 26 0.02 -5.47 4.60
CA PHE A 26 0.96 -5.72 5.68
C PHE A 26 1.70 -7.05 5.52
N GLY A 27 2.89 -7.14 6.10
CA GLY A 27 3.74 -8.32 6.00
C GLY A 27 5.18 -8.07 6.42
N LYS A 28 5.97 -9.15 6.53
CA LYS A 28 7.41 -9.07 6.80
C LYS A 28 8.19 -8.33 5.70
N ASN A 29 9.44 -7.97 6.00
CA ASN A 29 10.34 -7.46 4.97
C ASN A 29 10.56 -8.49 3.87
N GLY A 30 10.63 -8.01 2.62
CA GLY A 30 10.86 -8.87 1.46
C GLY A 30 9.67 -9.74 1.03
N THR A 31 8.46 -9.51 1.55
CA THR A 31 7.24 -10.19 1.07
C THR A 31 6.64 -9.57 -0.18
N GLY A 32 7.16 -8.44 -0.67
CA GLY A 32 6.71 -7.81 -1.92
C GLY A 32 5.66 -6.71 -1.77
N LYS A 33 5.51 -6.12 -0.57
CA LYS A 33 4.59 -4.99 -0.33
C LYS A 33 4.77 -3.84 -1.32
N THR A 34 5.98 -3.28 -1.42
CA THR A 34 6.33 -2.22 -2.38
C THR A 34 6.12 -2.68 -3.82
N GLN A 35 6.37 -3.96 -4.13
CA GLN A 35 6.13 -4.48 -5.48
C GLN A 35 4.64 -4.43 -5.85
N LEU A 36 3.76 -4.79 -4.91
CA LEU A 36 2.31 -4.68 -5.11
C LEU A 36 1.86 -3.22 -5.26
N LEU A 37 2.44 -2.27 -4.50
CA LEU A 37 2.18 -0.84 -4.70
C LEU A 37 2.55 -0.37 -6.12
N LEU A 38 3.74 -0.74 -6.60
CA LEU A 38 4.19 -0.37 -7.95
C LEU A 38 3.31 -1.00 -9.03
N GLN A 39 2.86 -2.24 -8.84
CA GLN A 39 1.93 -2.88 -9.77
C GLN A 39 0.58 -2.15 -9.82
N LEU A 40 0.05 -1.74 -8.67
CA LEU A 40 -1.17 -0.94 -8.59
C LEU A 40 -1.01 0.42 -9.25
N ALA A 41 0.14 1.08 -9.08
CA ALA A 41 0.45 2.33 -9.76
C ALA A 41 0.38 2.15 -11.29
N ILE A 42 1.09 1.16 -11.82
CA ILE A 42 1.11 0.85 -13.25
C ILE A 42 -0.29 0.55 -13.78
N ASN A 43 -1.07 -0.26 -13.05
CA ASN A 43 -2.43 -0.61 -13.46
C ASN A 43 -3.37 0.61 -13.42
N SER A 44 -3.19 1.54 -12.47
CA SER A 44 -3.93 2.80 -12.44
C SER A 44 -3.60 3.67 -13.66
N ILE A 45 -2.32 3.75 -14.04
CA ILE A 45 -1.83 4.54 -15.18
C ILE A 45 -2.30 3.97 -16.51
N LYS A 46 -2.31 2.64 -16.65
CA LYS A 46 -2.90 1.97 -17.82
C LYS A 46 -4.38 2.30 -18.01
N ASN A 47 -5.08 2.68 -16.94
CA ASN A 47 -6.46 3.17 -16.99
C ASN A 47 -6.57 4.69 -17.17
N GLY A 48 -5.47 5.38 -17.50
CA GLY A 48 -5.42 6.83 -17.73
C GLY A 48 -5.31 7.68 -16.46
N GLY A 49 -5.00 7.07 -15.31
CA GLY A 49 -4.91 7.77 -14.03
C GLY A 49 -3.51 8.27 -13.66
N ASN A 50 -3.43 9.26 -12.75
CA ASN A 50 -2.18 9.66 -12.11
C ASN A 50 -2.07 9.09 -10.69
N VAL A 51 -0.86 8.90 -10.19
CA VAL A 51 -0.58 8.27 -8.90
C VAL A 51 0.24 9.21 -8.03
N LEU A 52 -0.17 9.38 -6.78
CA LEU A 52 0.63 10.06 -5.75
C LEU A 52 1.27 9.00 -4.84
N TYR A 53 2.59 9.01 -4.76
CA TYR A 53 3.37 8.10 -3.93
C TYR A 53 4.02 8.86 -2.78
N PHE A 54 3.56 8.61 -1.56
CA PHE A 54 4.20 9.09 -0.35
C PHE A 54 5.26 8.10 0.11
N ASP A 55 6.53 8.50 0.01
CA ASP A 55 7.67 7.70 0.46
C ASP A 55 8.13 8.17 1.84
N THR A 56 7.84 7.39 2.86
CA THR A 56 8.24 7.66 4.25
C THR A 56 9.57 6.99 4.62
N THR A 57 9.99 5.98 3.85
CA THR A 57 11.22 5.21 4.12
C THR A 57 12.43 5.63 3.29
N GLY A 58 12.23 6.32 2.16
CA GLY A 58 13.28 6.67 1.20
C GLY A 58 13.58 5.50 0.27
N GLY A 59 12.65 4.55 0.19
CA GLY A 59 12.77 3.27 -0.50
C GLY A 59 12.27 3.29 -1.94
N PHE A 60 11.69 4.39 -2.43
CA PHE A 60 11.22 4.45 -3.80
C PHE A 60 12.39 4.35 -4.79
N ARG A 61 12.30 3.43 -5.75
CA ARG A 61 13.33 3.17 -6.78
C ARG A 61 12.68 3.18 -8.16
N PRO A 62 12.77 4.27 -8.94
CA PRO A 62 12.09 4.39 -10.23
C PRO A 62 12.55 3.36 -11.27
N GLU A 63 13.77 2.84 -11.13
CA GLU A 63 14.35 1.82 -12.01
C GLU A 63 13.46 0.59 -12.09
N ARG A 64 12.80 0.25 -10.98
CA ARG A 64 11.89 -0.90 -10.94
C ARG A 64 10.67 -0.73 -11.85
N ILE A 65 10.13 0.48 -11.97
CA ILE A 65 9.02 0.79 -12.88
C ILE A 65 9.51 0.69 -14.33
N LEU A 66 10.72 1.19 -14.61
CA LEU A 66 11.32 1.11 -15.94
C LEU A 66 11.55 -0.35 -16.38
N ASP A 67 11.99 -1.22 -15.47
CA ASP A 67 12.16 -2.64 -15.77
C ASP A 67 10.82 -3.29 -16.17
N ILE A 68 9.75 -3.01 -15.41
CA ILE A 68 8.40 -3.51 -15.73
C ILE A 68 7.93 -2.95 -17.08
N GLN A 69 8.16 -1.66 -17.34
CA GLN A 69 7.78 -1.01 -18.59
C GLN A 69 8.44 -1.68 -19.79
N LYS A 70 9.76 -1.92 -19.72
CA LYS A 70 10.54 -2.58 -20.77
C LYS A 70 9.99 -3.96 -21.11
N THR A 71 9.59 -4.76 -20.12
CA THR A 71 9.02 -6.10 -20.37
C THR A 71 7.58 -6.06 -20.87
N SER A 72 6.82 -5.00 -20.58
CA SER A 72 5.41 -4.89 -20.98
C SER A 72 5.18 -4.39 -22.40
N GLU A 73 6.23 -3.98 -23.13
CA GLU A 73 6.17 -3.32 -24.46
C GLU A 73 5.21 -2.13 -24.54
N SER A 74 4.86 -1.55 -23.38
CA SER A 74 3.96 -0.41 -23.28
C SER A 74 4.62 0.87 -23.81
N GLN A 75 3.91 1.60 -24.66
CA GLN A 75 4.31 2.93 -25.11
C GLN A 75 4.03 4.04 -24.08
N LEU A 76 3.27 3.73 -23.02
CA LEU A 76 3.00 4.68 -21.93
C LEU A 76 4.27 4.93 -21.11
N ASP A 77 4.55 6.20 -20.82
CA ASP A 77 5.58 6.60 -19.87
C ASP A 77 5.02 6.58 -18.45
N PHE A 78 5.21 5.45 -17.74
CA PHE A 78 4.65 5.29 -16.41
C PHE A 78 5.24 6.29 -15.39
N LEU A 79 6.49 6.71 -15.55
CA LEU A 79 7.12 7.61 -14.58
C LEU A 79 6.50 9.01 -14.60
N ASN A 80 6.12 9.52 -15.77
CA ASN A 80 5.47 10.84 -15.88
C ASN A 80 4.11 10.93 -15.18
N HIS A 81 3.48 9.80 -14.89
CA HIS A 81 2.19 9.73 -14.20
C HIS A 81 2.31 9.46 -12.69
N ILE A 82 3.54 9.37 -12.15
CA ILE A 82 3.79 9.11 -10.73
C ILE A 82 4.44 10.35 -10.12
N THR A 83 3.69 11.06 -9.28
CA THR A 83 4.25 12.11 -8.41
C THR A 83 4.74 11.47 -7.12
N VAL A 84 6.02 11.62 -6.81
CA VAL A 84 6.61 11.11 -5.56
C VAL A 84 6.82 12.27 -4.59
N SER A 85 6.30 12.12 -3.38
CA SER A 85 6.51 13.05 -2.27
C SER A 85 7.26 12.33 -1.15
N ARG A 86 8.50 12.75 -0.89
CA ARG A 86 9.31 12.25 0.22
C ARG A 86 8.85 12.93 1.51
N LEU A 87 8.42 12.14 2.48
CA LEU A 87 8.04 12.61 3.81
C LEU A 87 9.13 12.22 4.80
N THR A 88 9.60 13.18 5.59
CA THR A 88 10.77 13.02 6.46
C THR A 88 10.45 13.08 7.94
N ASN A 89 9.24 13.50 8.31
CA ASN A 89 8.76 13.56 9.68
C ASN A 89 7.24 13.39 9.80
N THR A 90 6.74 13.13 11.00
CA THR A 90 5.30 12.89 11.25
C THR A 90 4.44 14.10 10.91
N SER A 91 4.94 15.32 11.14
CA SER A 91 4.22 16.56 10.82
C SER A 91 4.01 16.73 9.31
N GLU A 92 5.01 16.43 8.49
CA GLU A 92 4.88 16.37 7.03
C GLU A 92 3.87 15.31 6.59
N GLN A 93 3.95 14.10 7.16
CA GLN A 93 3.02 13.02 6.84
C GLN A 93 1.58 13.36 7.18
N ILE A 94 1.32 14.03 8.31
CA ILE A 94 -0.03 14.44 8.70
C ILE A 94 -0.54 15.57 7.80
N ASN A 95 0.32 16.49 7.41
CA ASN A 95 -0.10 17.63 6.57
C ASN A 95 -0.18 17.27 5.08
N SER A 96 0.43 16.16 4.65
CA SER A 96 0.49 15.77 3.23
C SER A 96 -0.89 15.55 2.60
N ILE A 97 -1.89 15.17 3.39
CA ILE A 97 -3.26 14.90 2.92
C ILE A 97 -4.12 16.16 2.72
N LYS A 98 -3.71 17.31 3.27
CA LYS A 98 -4.54 18.53 3.26
C LYS A 98 -4.57 19.23 1.91
N ASN A 99 -3.48 19.12 1.14
CA ASN A 99 -3.26 19.88 -0.10
C ASN A 99 -3.12 18.97 -1.32
N ILE A 100 -3.79 17.81 -1.32
CA ILE A 100 -3.77 16.90 -2.45
C ILE A 100 -4.73 17.40 -3.54
N ASP A 101 -4.19 17.60 -4.74
CA ASP A 101 -4.95 17.96 -5.94
C ASP A 101 -5.94 16.85 -6.35
N ASN A 102 -7.00 17.23 -7.07
CA ASN A 102 -8.04 16.29 -7.53
C ASN A 102 -7.63 15.48 -8.78
N ASN A 103 -6.38 15.53 -9.23
CA ASN A 103 -5.91 14.88 -10.46
C ASN A 103 -5.38 13.45 -10.26
N PHE A 104 -5.34 12.97 -9.02
CA PHE A 104 -4.88 11.62 -8.69
C PHE A 104 -6.00 10.59 -8.68
N SER A 105 -5.70 9.43 -9.22
CA SER A 105 -6.57 8.24 -9.27
C SER A 105 -6.27 7.23 -8.17
N LEU A 106 -5.09 7.33 -7.56
CA LEU A 106 -4.58 6.41 -6.53
C LEU A 106 -3.56 7.14 -5.65
N ILE A 107 -3.64 6.91 -4.34
CA ILE A 107 -2.64 7.36 -3.37
C ILE A 107 -1.99 6.16 -2.73
N LEU A 108 -0.66 6.16 -2.69
CA LEU A 108 0.17 5.12 -2.12
C LEU A 108 0.98 5.68 -0.95
N ILE A 109 1.09 4.95 0.17
CA ILE A 109 1.91 5.33 1.33
C ILE A 109 2.83 4.18 1.73
N ASP A 110 4.14 4.35 1.56
CA ASP A 110 5.15 3.32 1.83
C ASP A 110 6.23 3.82 2.81
N ASN A 111 6.21 3.45 4.10
CA ASN A 111 5.19 2.73 4.86
C ASN A 111 4.47 3.69 5.84
N VAL A 112 3.23 3.40 6.22
CA VAL A 112 2.42 4.36 6.99
C VAL A 112 2.89 4.57 8.43
N THR A 113 3.60 3.61 9.03
CA THR A 113 3.93 3.60 10.46
C THR A 113 5.38 4.00 10.77
N ASP A 114 6.23 4.17 9.76
CA ASP A 114 7.69 4.32 9.93
C ASP A 114 8.06 5.56 10.74
N LEU A 115 7.61 6.73 10.27
CA LEU A 115 7.93 8.03 10.88
C LEU A 115 7.37 8.12 12.30
N PHE A 116 6.13 7.66 12.50
CA PHE A 116 5.51 7.57 13.82
C PHE A 116 6.25 6.62 14.75
N SER A 117 6.76 5.52 14.23
CA SER A 117 7.54 4.57 15.02
C SER A 117 8.93 5.09 15.36
N TYR A 118 9.52 5.87 14.47
CA TYR A 118 10.85 6.44 14.64
C TYR A 118 10.85 7.64 15.59
N GLU A 119 9.90 8.56 15.48
CA GLU A 119 9.84 9.76 16.34
C GLU A 119 9.35 9.44 17.77
N TYR A 120 8.44 8.47 17.90
CA TYR A 120 7.81 8.11 19.17
C TYR A 120 8.26 6.73 19.67
N GLN A 121 9.58 6.57 19.85
CA GLN A 121 10.17 5.31 20.33
C GLN A 121 10.03 5.09 21.84
N LYS A 122 9.82 6.16 22.63
CA LYS A 122 9.79 6.09 24.09
C LYS A 122 8.42 5.62 24.59
N ASP A 123 8.40 4.77 25.62
CA ASP A 123 7.18 4.24 26.23
C ASP A 123 6.23 5.33 26.74
N GLU A 124 6.78 6.42 27.29
CA GLU A 124 6.02 7.58 27.78
C GLU A 124 5.20 8.26 26.67
N SER A 125 5.61 8.10 25.41
CA SER A 125 4.99 8.74 24.24
C SER A 125 3.97 7.87 23.51
N VAL A 126 3.71 6.64 23.99
CA VAL A 126 2.81 5.68 23.32
C VAL A 126 1.39 6.22 23.20
N PHE A 127 0.88 6.91 24.22
CA PHE A 127 -0.45 7.50 24.17
C PHE A 127 -0.54 8.61 23.12
N GLU A 128 0.43 9.54 23.12
CA GLU A 128 0.50 10.65 22.16
C GLU A 128 0.60 10.12 20.73
N LYS A 129 1.52 9.19 20.49
CA LYS A 129 1.69 8.49 19.21
C LYS A 129 0.38 7.89 18.71
N ASN A 130 -0.30 7.10 19.55
CA ASN A 130 -1.53 6.43 19.17
C ASN A 130 -2.64 7.44 18.88
N SER A 131 -2.80 8.47 19.71
CA SER A 131 -3.78 9.53 19.51
C SER A 131 -3.56 10.27 18.19
N LEU A 132 -2.32 10.69 17.93
CA LEU A 132 -1.95 11.43 16.72
C LEU A 132 -2.12 10.56 15.46
N PHE A 133 -1.66 9.32 15.52
CA PHE A 133 -1.78 8.39 14.40
C PHE A 133 -3.23 7.99 14.10
N MET A 134 -4.06 7.75 15.12
CA MET A 134 -5.49 7.49 14.92
C MET A 134 -6.19 8.69 14.28
N LYS A 135 -5.86 9.92 14.70
CA LYS A 135 -6.38 11.14 14.06
C LYS A 135 -5.95 11.22 12.59
N TYR A 136 -4.68 10.92 12.29
CA TYR A 136 -4.19 10.86 10.92
C TYR A 136 -4.94 9.83 10.06
N MET A 137 -5.12 8.60 10.58
CA MET A 137 -5.85 7.54 9.88
C MET A 137 -7.33 7.87 9.66
N HIS A 138 -7.96 8.52 10.64
CA HIS A 138 -9.31 9.06 10.51
C HIS A 138 -9.40 10.09 9.37
N ASP A 139 -8.50 11.06 9.35
CA ASP A 139 -8.49 12.11 8.33
C ASP A 139 -8.18 11.52 6.93
N LEU A 140 -7.32 10.51 6.87
CA LEU A 140 -7.03 9.75 5.64
C LEU A 140 -8.26 8.99 5.13
N ALA A 141 -9.06 8.38 6.02
CA ALA A 141 -10.28 7.67 5.65
C ALA A 141 -11.34 8.65 5.11
N ASN A 142 -11.52 9.78 5.79
CA ASN A 142 -12.41 10.85 5.32
C ASN A 142 -11.95 11.42 3.97
N PHE A 143 -10.65 11.57 3.78
CA PHE A 143 -10.08 11.97 2.49
C PHE A 143 -10.45 10.96 1.39
N ALA A 144 -10.19 9.66 1.61
CA ALA A 144 -10.46 8.61 0.63
C ALA A 144 -11.95 8.61 0.21
N ILE A 145 -12.84 8.69 1.19
CA ILE A 145 -14.30 8.69 0.99
C ILE A 145 -14.74 9.95 0.23
N SER A 146 -14.35 11.13 0.70
CA SER A 146 -14.79 12.42 0.14
C SER A 146 -14.29 12.64 -1.29
N LYS A 147 -13.04 12.26 -1.57
CA LYS A 147 -12.45 12.38 -2.91
C LYS A 147 -12.80 11.22 -3.83
N LYS A 148 -13.35 10.13 -3.28
CA LYS A 148 -13.58 8.86 -3.99
C LYS A 148 -12.30 8.29 -4.61
N ILE A 149 -11.17 8.48 -3.95
CA ILE A 149 -9.84 7.99 -4.37
C ILE A 149 -9.45 6.83 -3.46
N PRO A 150 -9.03 5.67 -4.00
CA PRO A 150 -8.45 4.61 -3.19
C PRO A 150 -7.11 5.05 -2.60
N VAL A 151 -6.92 4.77 -1.32
CA VAL A 151 -5.65 4.92 -0.61
C VAL A 151 -5.13 3.53 -0.28
N VAL A 152 -3.88 3.24 -0.64
CA VAL A 152 -3.22 1.97 -0.34
C VAL A 152 -1.99 2.26 0.51
N ILE A 153 -1.97 1.67 1.71
CA ILE A 153 -0.90 1.85 2.68
C ILE A 153 -0.15 0.54 2.84
N THR A 154 1.15 0.62 3.13
CA THR A 154 1.91 -0.55 3.58
C THR A 154 2.21 -0.48 5.07
N ASN A 155 2.25 -1.66 5.69
CA ASN A 155 2.61 -1.81 7.08
C ASN A 155 3.56 -3.00 7.31
N MET A 156 4.30 -2.94 8.41
CA MET A 156 5.27 -3.96 8.79
C MET A 156 4.77 -4.82 9.93
N ILE A 157 5.19 -6.08 9.92
CA ILE A 157 5.01 -7.00 11.05
C ILE A 157 6.24 -6.93 11.95
N ARG A 158 6.01 -6.87 13.26
CA ARG A 158 7.01 -7.01 14.32
C ARG A 158 6.85 -8.35 15.01
N ASN A 159 7.95 -8.87 15.55
CA ASN A 159 7.89 -10.03 16.43
C ASN A 159 7.88 -9.54 17.88
N LEU A 160 6.79 -9.82 18.59
CA LEU A 160 6.65 -9.51 20.01
C LEU A 160 6.33 -10.81 20.74
N GLU A 161 7.23 -11.23 21.64
CA GLU A 161 7.06 -12.45 22.45
C GLU A 161 6.80 -13.73 21.60
N GLY A 162 7.45 -13.84 20.43
CA GLY A 162 7.27 -14.99 19.53
C GLY A 162 5.99 -14.93 18.69
N LYS A 163 5.18 -13.89 18.82
CA LYS A 163 4.01 -13.63 17.98
C LYS A 163 4.31 -12.56 16.95
N GLU A 164 3.89 -12.85 15.72
CA GLU A 164 3.89 -11.88 14.64
C GLU A 164 2.71 -10.93 14.80
N ILE A 165 3.01 -9.67 15.10
CA ILE A 165 2.01 -8.63 15.31
C ILE A 165 2.27 -7.51 14.30
N GLU A 166 1.22 -7.15 13.57
CA GLU A 166 1.23 -5.99 12.71
C GLU A 166 1.43 -4.70 13.53
N ASN A 167 2.33 -3.83 13.08
CA ASN A 167 2.66 -2.61 13.80
C ASN A 167 1.45 -1.67 13.89
N MET A 168 1.13 -1.19 15.09
CA MET A 168 0.02 -0.24 15.30
C MET A 168 -1.37 -0.75 14.83
N LYS A 169 -1.57 -2.08 14.74
CA LYS A 169 -2.82 -2.70 14.29
C LYS A 169 -4.09 -2.09 14.90
N SER A 170 -4.11 -1.91 16.23
CA SER A 170 -5.27 -1.35 16.94
C SER A 170 -5.63 0.07 16.53
N ALA A 171 -4.69 0.83 15.97
CA ALA A 171 -4.88 2.19 15.49
C ALA A 171 -5.17 2.26 13.98
N ILE A 172 -4.90 1.19 13.22
CA ILE A 172 -5.11 1.10 11.77
C ILE A 172 -6.45 0.44 11.44
N ASP A 173 -6.76 -0.67 12.10
CA ASP A 173 -7.94 -1.50 11.84
C ASP A 173 -9.26 -0.71 11.79
N PRO A 174 -9.54 0.23 12.71
CA PRO A 174 -10.80 0.97 12.69
C PRO A 174 -11.04 1.81 11.43
N PHE A 175 -10.00 2.09 10.65
CA PHE A 175 -10.05 3.00 9.49
C PHE A 175 -9.78 2.29 8.16
N THR A 176 -9.45 1.00 8.19
CA THR A 176 -9.14 0.20 7.00
C THR A 176 -10.35 -0.61 6.57
N HIS A 177 -10.58 -0.67 5.26
CA HIS A 177 -11.74 -1.35 4.69
C HIS A 177 -11.38 -2.75 4.19
N ILE A 178 -10.12 -2.90 3.74
CA ILE A 178 -9.58 -4.11 3.15
C ILE A 178 -8.17 -4.30 3.70
N LYS A 179 -7.84 -5.53 4.09
CA LYS A 179 -6.50 -5.91 4.52
C LYS A 179 -5.93 -7.01 3.65
N ILE A 180 -4.66 -6.91 3.30
CA ILE A 180 -3.93 -7.88 2.50
C ILE A 180 -2.66 -8.26 3.25
N HIS A 181 -2.64 -9.46 3.82
CA HIS A 181 -1.47 -10.01 4.50
C HIS A 181 -0.57 -10.75 3.51
N LEU A 182 0.63 -10.23 3.27
CA LEU A 182 1.64 -10.85 2.42
C LEU A 182 2.65 -11.65 3.24
N THR A 183 2.87 -12.90 2.84
CA THR A 183 3.79 -13.85 3.46
C THR A 183 4.72 -14.47 2.43
N LYS A 184 5.90 -14.90 2.86
CA LYS A 184 6.89 -15.57 2.01
C LYS A 184 7.38 -16.84 2.69
N ASN A 185 7.16 -17.97 2.03
CA ASN A 185 7.64 -19.29 2.46
C ASN A 185 8.71 -19.75 1.48
N SER A 186 9.98 -19.64 1.87
CA SER A 186 11.14 -19.92 1.01
C SER A 186 11.10 -19.11 -0.29
N THR A 187 10.71 -19.72 -1.41
CA THR A 187 10.61 -19.06 -2.72
C THR A 187 9.17 -18.68 -3.10
N LYS A 188 8.17 -19.16 -2.37
CA LYS A 188 6.75 -18.93 -2.68
C LYS A 188 6.22 -17.72 -1.94
N PHE A 189 5.60 -16.80 -2.68
CA PHE A 189 4.88 -15.67 -2.09
C PHE A 189 3.39 -15.98 -2.03
N ASN A 190 2.77 -15.69 -0.88
CA ASN A 190 1.36 -15.94 -0.64
C ASN A 190 0.73 -14.70 -0.01
N GLY A 191 -0.54 -14.48 -0.32
CA GLY A 191 -1.33 -13.41 0.25
C GLY A 191 -2.63 -13.95 0.82
N LYS A 192 -3.13 -13.29 1.87
CA LYS A 192 -4.48 -13.47 2.39
C LYS A 192 -5.19 -12.13 2.40
N ILE A 193 -6.38 -12.07 1.84
CA ILE A 193 -7.24 -10.89 1.91
C ILE A 193 -8.27 -11.08 3.02
N TYR A 194 -8.50 -10.02 3.78
CA TYR A 194 -9.56 -9.91 4.77
C TYR A 194 -10.37 -8.65 4.49
N SER A 195 -11.68 -8.81 4.39
CA SER A 195 -12.66 -7.74 4.34
C SER A 195 -13.96 -8.25 5.00
N PRO A 196 -14.93 -7.39 5.34
CA PRO A 196 -16.17 -7.82 5.96
C PRO A 196 -16.95 -8.89 5.18
N PHE A 197 -16.73 -8.99 3.87
CA PHE A 197 -17.48 -9.89 2.97
C PHE A 197 -16.64 -11.01 2.37
N VAL A 198 -15.30 -10.91 2.44
CA VAL A 198 -14.39 -11.79 1.71
C VAL A 198 -13.17 -12.11 2.55
N GLU A 199 -12.95 -13.40 2.74
CA GLU A 199 -11.68 -13.96 3.20
C GLU A 199 -11.21 -14.98 2.17
N SER A 200 -10.03 -14.76 1.59
CA SER A 200 -9.47 -15.66 0.58
C SER A 200 -7.95 -15.64 0.59
N SER A 201 -7.34 -16.66 -0.01
CA SER A 201 -5.90 -16.78 -0.16
C SER A 201 -5.51 -16.80 -1.64
N PHE A 202 -4.34 -16.25 -1.95
CA PHE A 202 -3.76 -16.25 -3.28
C PHE A 202 -2.25 -16.47 -3.21
N SER A 203 -1.66 -16.85 -4.34
CA SER A 203 -0.21 -17.00 -4.50
C SER A 203 0.24 -16.14 -5.68
N TYR A 204 1.44 -15.59 -5.58
CA TYR A 204 2.01 -14.73 -6.61
C TYR A 204 3.51 -14.95 -6.74
N THR A 205 4.04 -14.50 -7.87
CA THR A 205 5.48 -14.43 -8.14
C THR A 205 5.88 -13.00 -8.45
N ILE A 206 7.14 -12.67 -8.15
CA ILE A 206 7.74 -11.38 -8.48
C ILE A 206 8.84 -11.64 -9.48
N ASN A 207 8.71 -11.10 -10.69
CA ASN A 207 9.65 -11.27 -11.80
C ASN A 207 9.97 -9.91 -12.43
N GLN A 208 10.72 -9.88 -13.53
CA GLN A 208 11.07 -8.63 -14.20
C GLN A 208 9.84 -7.86 -14.73
N SER A 209 8.79 -8.56 -15.17
CA SER A 209 7.54 -7.93 -15.64
C SER A 209 6.59 -7.46 -14.54
N GLY A 210 6.90 -7.69 -13.26
CA GLY A 210 6.10 -7.21 -12.14
C GLY A 210 5.63 -8.34 -11.24
N LEU A 211 4.35 -8.27 -10.81
CA LEU A 211 3.67 -9.37 -10.14
C LEU A 211 2.85 -10.18 -11.15
N SER A 212 2.86 -11.50 -10.99
CA SER A 212 2.01 -12.42 -11.74
C SER A 212 1.40 -13.48 -10.83
N SER A 213 0.25 -14.05 -11.21
CA SER A 213 -0.35 -15.15 -10.46
C SER A 213 0.54 -16.38 -10.61
N SER A 214 0.72 -17.16 -9.53
CA SER A 214 1.54 -18.39 -9.60
C SER A 214 0.90 -19.52 -10.44
N GLU A 215 -0.35 -19.37 -10.86
CA GLU A 215 -1.06 -20.32 -11.74
C GLU A 215 -0.90 -19.97 -13.23
N ASP A 216 -0.25 -18.84 -13.55
CA ASP A 216 -0.02 -18.37 -14.93
C ASP A 216 1.35 -18.84 -15.50
N ILE A 217 1.91 -19.96 -15.00
CA ILE A 217 3.15 -20.61 -15.50
C ILE A 217 2.86 -22.06 -15.87
#